data_AF-A0A7C5N059-F1
#
_entry.id   AF-A0A7C5N059-F1
#
_cell.length_a   1.000
_cell.length_b   1.000
_cell.length_c   1.000
_cell.angle_alpha   90.00
_cell.angle_beta   90.00
_cell.angle_gamma   90.00
#
_symmetry.space_group_name_H-M   'P 1'
#
loop_
_entity.id
_entity.type
_entity.pdbx_description
1 polymer ?
#
loop_
_entity_poly.entity_id
_entity_poly.type
_entity_poly.pdbx_seq_one_letter_code
_entity_poly.pdbx_strand_id
1 'polypeptide(L)'
;EVIESRISHLAYAPEIASAMLQRQQASAIVAARAKIVEGAVGMVETAVDELASRDIVQLDQAHLSALVSNMLVVLCSDSPTQPVVQTGAR
;
A
#
# COMPACT_ATOMS: atom_id res chain seq x y z
N GLU A 1 35.90 -38.12 23.94
CA GLU A 1 35.33 -36.97 24.65
C GLU A 1 35.44 -35.76 23.73
N VAL A 2 34.32 -35.32 23.15
CA VAL A 2 34.29 -34.15 22.27
C VAL A 2 33.82 -32.99 23.14
N ILE A 3 34.74 -32.11 23.48
CA ILE A 3 34.47 -30.91 24.26
C ILE A 3 33.84 -29.90 23.30
N GLU A 4 32.64 -29.42 23.63
CA GLU A 4 31.84 -28.45 22.87
C GLU A 4 32.68 -27.46 22.06
N SER A 5 32.56 -27.52 20.73
CA SER A 5 33.04 -26.45 19.87
C SER A 5 32.02 -25.30 19.88
N ARG A 6 32.24 -24.30 20.74
CA ARG A 6 31.50 -23.03 20.65
C ARG A 6 31.99 -22.28 19.42
N ILE A 7 31.17 -22.24 18.37
CA ILE A 7 31.36 -21.32 17.24
C ILE A 7 31.22 -19.89 17.80
N SER A 8 32.33 -19.33 18.30
CA SER A 8 32.35 -18.04 19.03
C SER A 8 32.43 -16.83 18.09
N HIS A 9 32.46 -17.07 16.78
CA HIS A 9 32.55 -16.00 15.79
C HIS A 9 31.93 -16.41 14.46
N LEU A 10 30.60 -16.36 14.39
CA LEU A 10 29.92 -16.14 13.11
C LEU A 10 29.96 -14.64 12.85
N ALA A 11 31.15 -14.10 12.57
CA ALA A 11 31.26 -12.74 12.06
C ALA A 11 30.64 -12.75 10.67
N TYR A 12 29.37 -12.40 10.58
CA TYR A 12 28.77 -12.01 9.31
C TYR A 12 29.73 -10.99 8.68
N ALA A 13 30.19 -11.27 7.46
CA ALA A 13 30.94 -10.28 6.70
C ALA A 13 30.11 -8.98 6.68
N PRO A 14 30.67 -7.81 7.01
CA PRO A 14 29.94 -6.54 7.09
C PRO A 14 29.07 -6.26 5.85
N GLU A 15 29.52 -6.73 4.69
CA GLU A 15 28.83 -6.66 3.41
C GLU A 15 27.53 -7.47 3.40
N ILE A 16 27.53 -8.67 4.00
CA ILE A 16 26.35 -9.53 4.09
C ILE A 16 25.37 -8.99 5.13
N ALA A 17 25.86 -8.45 6.25
CA ALA A 17 25.00 -7.80 7.24
C ALA A 17 24.27 -6.58 6.64
N SER A 18 24.97 -5.75 5.87
CA SER A 18 24.38 -4.61 5.16
C SER A 18 23.34 -5.04 4.12
N ALA A 19 23.67 -6.05 3.29
CA ALA A 19 22.74 -6.59 2.29
C ALA A 19 21.48 -7.23 2.93
N MET A 20 21.65 -7.92 4.07
CA MET A 20 20.54 -8.46 4.84
C MET A 20 19.64 -7.36 5.41
N LEU A 21 20.23 -6.32 6.00
CA LEU A 21 19.48 -5.17 6.53
C LEU A 21 18.69 -4.47 5.43
N GLN A 22 19.30 -4.24 4.26
CA GLN A 22 18.62 -3.63 3.11
C GLN A 22 17.42 -4.47 2.67
N ARG A 23 17.57 -5.80 2.59
CA ARG A 23 16.47 -6.71 2.24
C ARG A 23 15.36 -6.70 3.28
N GLN A 24 15.69 -6.68 4.57
CA GLN A 24 14.71 -6.60 5.65
C GLN A 24 13.92 -5.29 5.60
N GLN A 25 14.60 -4.17 5.37
CA GLN A 25 13.94 -2.87 5.21
C GLN A 25 13.02 -2.85 3.99
N ALA A 26 13.46 -3.36 2.84
CA ALA A 26 12.62 -3.47 1.66
C ALA A 26 11.35 -4.29 1.94
N SER A 27 11.49 -5.42 2.63
CA SER A 27 10.35 -6.25 3.05
C SER A 27 9.41 -5.51 3.99
N ALA A 28 9.95 -4.75 4.95
CA ALA A 28 9.15 -3.97 5.89
C ALA A 28 8.37 -2.84 5.18
N ILE A 29 9.00 -2.17 4.21
CA ILE A 29 8.35 -1.13 3.40
C ILE A 29 7.20 -1.71 2.60
N VAL A 30 7.40 -2.85 1.94
CA VAL A 30 6.34 -3.52 1.17
C VAL A 30 5.19 -3.95 2.08
N ALA A 31 5.49 -4.52 3.25
CA ALA A 31 4.48 -4.92 4.22
C ALA A 31 3.67 -3.72 4.74
N ALA A 32 4.31 -2.58 5.00
CA ALA A 32 3.62 -1.35 5.38
C ALA A 32 2.71 -0.85 4.25
N ARG A 33 3.20 -0.83 3.00
CA ARG A 33 2.41 -0.43 1.83
C ARG A 33 1.20 -1.33 1.58
N ALA A 34 1.35 -2.64 1.79
CA ALA A 34 0.22 -3.57 1.69
C ALA A 34 -0.90 -3.22 2.67
N LYS A 35 -0.57 -2.90 3.93
CA LYS A 35 -1.57 -2.48 4.93
C LYS A 35 -2.28 -1.18 4.59
N ILE A 36 -1.56 -0.21 4.00
CA ILE A 36 -2.15 1.05 3.54
C ILE A 36 -3.19 0.77 2.45
N VAL A 37 -2.83 -0.06 1.46
CA VAL A 37 -3.74 -0.41 0.36
C VAL A 37 -4.95 -1.17 0.86
N GLU A 38 -4.78 -2.11 1.79
CA GLU A 38 -5.90 -2.85 2.41
C GLU A 38 -6.90 -1.90 3.07
N GLY A 39 -6.43 -0.96 3.89
CA GLY A 39 -7.28 0.05 4.52
C GLY A 39 -7.96 0.95 3.50
N ALA A 40 -7.23 1.40 2.48
CA ALA A 40 -7.77 2.25 1.43
C ALA A 40 -8.88 1.56 0.62
N VAL A 41 -8.71 0.28 0.25
CA VAL A 41 -9.73 -0.48 -0.47
C VAL A 41 -11.02 -0.58 0.35
N GLY A 42 -10.92 -0.92 1.64
CA GLY A 42 -12.10 -0.99 2.52
C GLY A 42 -12.80 0.36 2.71
N MET A 43 -12.04 1.46 2.80
CA MET A 43 -12.60 2.81 2.85
C MET A 43 -13.34 3.19 1.56
N VAL A 44 -12.80 2.81 0.40
CA VAL A 44 -13.43 3.09 -0.90
C VAL A 44 -14.69 2.25 -1.09
N GLU A 45 -14.65 0.96 -0.76
CA GLU A 45 -15.82 0.07 -0.80
C GLU A 45 -16.97 0.63 0.04
N THR A 46 -16.70 0.97 1.30
CA THR A 46 -17.71 1.56 2.20
C THR A 46 -18.28 2.85 1.64
N ALA A 47 -17.44 3.74 1.10
CA ALA A 47 -17.88 5.01 0.55
C ALA A 47 -18.76 4.85 -0.70
N VAL A 48 -18.40 3.93 -1.60
CA VAL A 48 -19.20 3.62 -2.80
C VAL A 48 -20.56 3.05 -2.41
N ASP A 49 -20.59 2.10 -1.47
CA ASP A 49 -21.82 1.49 -0.99
C ASP A 49 -22.75 2.51 -0.31
N GLU A 50 -22.20 3.40 0.51
CA GLU A 50 -22.97 4.49 1.13
C GLU A 50 -23.55 5.44 0.08
N LEU A 51 -22.77 5.84 -0.93
CA LEU A 51 -23.24 6.72 -2.01
C LEU A 51 -24.35 6.06 -2.83
N ALA A 52 -24.22 4.77 -3.13
CA ALA A 52 -25.22 3.98 -3.84
C ALA A 52 -26.50 3.82 -3.01
N SER A 53 -26.39 3.51 -1.72
CA SER A 53 -27.55 3.33 -0.83
C SER A 53 -28.38 4.60 -0.66
N ARG A 54 -27.75 5.77 -0.79
CA ARG A 54 -28.36 7.09 -0.65
C ARG A 54 -28.86 7.67 -1.98
N ASP A 55 -28.68 6.94 -3.08
CA ASP A 55 -29.02 7.34 -4.46
C ASP A 55 -28.47 8.75 -4.81
N ILE A 56 -27.29 9.10 -4.29
CA ILE A 56 -26.68 10.43 -4.48
C ILE A 56 -26.10 10.54 -5.90
N VAL A 57 -25.64 9.42 -6.47
CA VAL A 57 -24.95 9.38 -7.76
C VAL A 57 -25.40 8.13 -8.53
N GLN A 58 -25.76 8.31 -9.80
CA GLN A 58 -25.91 7.18 -10.72
C GLN A 58 -24.55 6.76 -11.25
N LEU A 59 -24.03 5.66 -10.71
CA LEU A 59 -22.73 5.13 -11.07
C LEU A 59 -22.91 4.11 -12.19
N ASP A 60 -22.62 4.52 -13.42
CA ASP A 60 -22.32 3.54 -14.47
C ASP A 60 -20.92 2.93 -14.22
N GLN A 61 -20.61 1.82 -14.90
CA GLN A 61 -19.36 1.10 -14.68
C GLN A 61 -18.11 1.92 -15.01
N ALA A 62 -18.19 2.86 -15.95
CA ALA A 62 -17.05 3.69 -16.34
C ALA A 62 -16.76 4.77 -15.29
N HIS A 63 -17.81 5.45 -14.81
CA HIS A 63 -17.72 6.44 -13.73
C HIS A 63 -17.31 5.81 -12.40
N LEU A 64 -17.82 4.62 -12.08
CA LEU A 64 -17.43 3.89 -10.89
C LEU A 64 -15.93 3.56 -10.91
N SER A 65 -15.43 3.04 -12.04
CA SER A 65 -14.00 2.71 -12.19
C SER A 65 -13.10 3.96 -12.03
N ALA A 66 -13.52 5.09 -12.60
CA ALA A 66 -12.80 6.35 -12.48
C ALA A 66 -12.80 6.88 -11.03
N LEU A 67 -13.95 6.81 -10.35
CA LEU A 67 -14.09 7.25 -8.96
C LEU A 67 -13.21 6.42 -8.03
N VAL A 68 -13.29 5.09 -8.12
CA VAL A 68 -12.48 4.16 -7.32
C VAL A 68 -10.99 4.41 -7.55
N SER A 69 -10.57 4.55 -8.81
CA SER A 69 -9.17 4.86 -9.15
C SER A 69 -8.69 6.15 -8.50
N ASN A 70 -9.47 7.24 -8.64
CA ASN A 70 -9.12 8.54 -8.07
C ASN A 70 -9.05 8.49 -6.54
N MET A 71 -9.99 7.81 -5.89
CA MET A 71 -9.98 7.67 -4.44
C MET A 71 -8.79 6.85 -3.95
N LEU A 72 -8.46 5.74 -4.61
CA LEU A 72 -7.29 4.93 -4.26
C LEU A 72 -5.99 5.71 -4.45
N VAL A 73 -5.85 6.51 -5.50
CA VAL A 73 -4.69 7.39 -5.68
C VAL A 73 -4.58 8.41 -4.54
N VAL A 74 -5.68 9.03 -4.14
CA VAL A 74 -5.71 10.00 -3.03
C VAL A 74 -5.35 9.34 -1.70
N LEU A 75 -5.89 8.15 -1.41
CA LEU A 75 -5.70 7.47 -0.13
C LEU A 75 -4.34 6.78 0.00
N CYS A 76 -3.77 6.28 -1.11
CA CYS A 76 -2.51 5.55 -1.12
C CYS A 76 -1.29 6.42 -1.46
N SER A 77 -1.48 7.69 -1.82
CA SER A 77 -0.39 8.58 -2.17
C SER A 77 0.34 9.10 -0.92
N ASP A 78 1.66 8.96 -0.91
CA ASP A 78 2.56 9.52 0.11
C ASP A 78 2.71 11.06 0.00
N SER A 79 2.13 11.68 -1.04
CA SER A 79 2.19 13.13 -1.30
C SER A 79 0.78 13.71 -1.45
N PRO A 80 0.55 14.99 -1.09
CA PRO A 80 -0.76 15.62 -1.24
C PRO A 80 -1.19 15.58 -2.70
N THR A 81 -2.21 14.79 -3.00
CA THR A 81 -2.75 14.64 -4.35
C THR A 81 -3.60 15.84 -4.71
N GLN A 82 -3.32 16.47 -5.84
CA GLN A 82 -4.25 17.45 -6.42
C GLN A 82 -5.38 16.67 -7.11
N PRO A 83 -6.64 16.85 -6.69
CA PRO A 83 -7.76 16.18 -7.34
C PRO A 83 -7.85 16.64 -8.80
N VAL A 84 -7.70 15.71 -9.74
CA VAL A 84 -7.91 16.00 -11.16
C VAL A 84 -9.42 16.01 -11.39
N VAL A 85 -10.05 17.17 -11.17
CA VAL A 85 -11.47 17.35 -11.46
C VAL A 85 -11.65 17.34 -12.97
N GLN A 86 -12.13 16.21 -13.49
CA GLN A 86 -12.46 16.06 -14.90
C GLN A 86 -13.82 16.72 -15.13
N THR A 87 -13.84 18.04 -15.31
CA THR A 87 -15.02 18.74 -15.83
C THR A 87 -15.22 18.28 -17.26
N GLY A 88 -16.21 17.42 -17.49
CA GLY A 88 -16.47 16.82 -18.78
C GLY A 88 -16.47 17.85 -19.90
N ALA A 89 -15.63 17.64 -20.92
CA ALA A 89 -15.79 18.27 -22.21
C ALA A 89 -16.83 17.47 -22.99
N ARG A 90 -18.12 17.72 -22.72
CA ARG A 90 -19.18 17.56 -23.70
C ARG A 90 -20.43 18.34 -23.31
#